data_AF-X1H5Q1-F1
#
_entry.id   AF-X1H5Q1-F1
#
_cell.length_a   1.000
_cell.length_b   1.000
_cell.length_c   1.000
_cell.angle_alpha   90.00
_cell.angle_beta   90.00
_cell.angle_gamma   90.00
#
_symmetry.space_group_name_H-M   'P 1'
#
loop_
_entity.id
_entity.type
_entity.pdbx_description
1 polymer ?
#
loop_
_entity_poly.entity_id
_entity_poly.type
_entity_poly.pdbx_seq_one_letter_code
_entity_poly.pdbx_strand_id
1 'polypeptide(L)'
;VYVNGTELDEPYIKEPPTYTYDQEEIPENEYFVLGDNRNNANDSHKGWTVPRQNIIGKAWLSFWPPNEWGLVPRYPLQEQIASSIKHITALLGVD
;
A
#
# COMPACT_ATOMS: atom_id res chain seq x y z
N VAL A 1 -4.44 -5.17 3.61
CA VAL A 1 -5.11 -4.90 2.31
C VAL A 1 -4.84 -6.06 1.36
N TYR A 2 -5.69 -6.32 0.35
CA TYR A 2 -5.40 -7.29 -0.72
C TYR A 2 -5.26 -6.58 -2.07
N VAL A 3 -4.22 -6.91 -2.83
CA VAL A 3 -4.02 -6.43 -4.22
C VAL A 3 -3.94 -7.64 -5.14
N ASN A 4 -4.86 -7.73 -6.10
CA ASN A 4 -4.96 -8.86 -7.04
C ASN A 4 -4.94 -10.23 -6.33
N GLY A 5 -5.68 -10.33 -5.22
CA GLY A 5 -5.77 -11.55 -4.40
C GLY A 5 -4.57 -11.81 -3.47
N THR A 6 -3.53 -10.98 -3.51
CA THR A 6 -2.37 -11.11 -2.61
C THR A 6 -2.49 -10.17 -1.42
N GLU A 7 -2.39 -10.71 -0.20
CA GLU A 7 -2.33 -9.90 1.01
C GLU A 7 -1.04 -9.06 1.03
N LEU A 8 -1.18 -7.78 1.38
CA LEU A 8 -0.05 -6.87 1.58
C LEU A 8 0.38 -6.83 3.04
N ASP A 9 1.69 -6.82 3.26
CA ASP A 9 2.27 -6.48 4.55
C ASP A 9 2.33 -4.95 4.68
N GLU A 10 1.68 -4.42 5.72
CA GLU A 10 1.50 -2.98 5.91
C GLU A 10 2.07 -2.53 7.26
N PRO A 11 3.39 -2.68 7.52
CA PRO A 11 3.99 -2.38 8.82
C PRO A 11 3.98 -0.89 9.17
N TYR A 12 3.59 -0.03 8.22
CA TYR A 12 3.56 1.42 8.34
C TYR A 12 2.23 1.98 8.84
N ILE A 13 1.16 1.18 8.91
CA ILE A 13 -0.15 1.70 9.34
C ILE A 13 -0.16 1.93 10.85
N LYS A 14 -0.84 3.00 11.27
CA LYS A 14 -0.98 3.31 12.70
C LYS A 14 -1.89 2.33 13.42
N GLU A 15 -2.99 1.94 12.77
CA GLU A 15 -4.03 1.09 13.32
C GLU A 15 -4.83 0.43 12.17
N PRO A 16 -5.47 -0.72 12.42
CA PRO A 16 -6.35 -1.34 11.44
C PRO A 16 -7.53 -0.43 11.06
N PRO A 17 -8.01 -0.50 9.81
CA PRO A 17 -9.19 0.25 9.40
C PRO A 17 -10.43 -0.24 10.16
N THR A 18 -11.27 0.68 10.62
CA THR A 18 -12.59 0.39 11.23
C THR A 18 -13.71 0.36 10.19
N TYR A 19 -13.35 0.23 8.92
CA TYR A 19 -14.26 0.20 7.78
C TYR A 19 -13.90 -0.95 6.85
N THR A 20 -14.88 -1.37 6.07
CA THR A 20 -14.69 -2.27 4.93
C THR A 20 -14.75 -1.47 3.65
N TYR A 21 -14.00 -1.91 2.64
CA TYR A 21 -14.05 -1.38 1.29
C TYR A 21 -14.21 -2.56 0.34
N ASP A 22 -15.19 -2.49 -0.56
CA ASP A 22 -15.45 -3.57 -1.51
C ASP A 22 -14.33 -3.64 -2.55
N GLN A 23 -14.15 -4.80 -3.16
CA GLN A 23 -13.18 -4.97 -4.23
C GLN A 23 -13.54 -4.03 -5.40
N GLU A 24 -12.54 -3.29 -5.87
CA GLU A 24 -12.67 -2.39 -7.02
C GLU A 24 -11.49 -2.60 -7.98
N GLU A 25 -11.79 -2.58 -9.28
CA GLU A 25 -10.78 -2.52 -10.32
C GLU A 25 -10.41 -1.06 -10.57
N ILE A 26 -9.14 -0.72 -10.38
CA ILE A 26 -8.66 0.66 -10.56
C ILE A 26 -8.44 0.91 -12.06
N PRO A 27 -9.04 1.97 -12.63
CA PRO A 27 -8.88 2.30 -14.04
C PRO A 27 -7.41 2.52 -14.43
N GLU A 28 -7.12 2.34 -15.73
CA GLU A 28 -5.81 2.66 -16.28
C GLU A 28 -5.47 4.14 -16.04
N ASN A 29 -4.20 4.43 -15.71
CA ASN A 29 -3.70 5.76 -15.36
C ASN A 29 -4.32 6.37 -14.10
N GLU A 30 -4.94 5.57 -13.24
CA GLU A 30 -5.42 5.99 -11.92
C GLU A 30 -4.72 5.26 -10.78
N TYR A 31 -4.81 5.83 -9.58
CA TYR A 31 -4.21 5.32 -8.37
C TYR A 31 -5.25 5.31 -7.26
N PHE A 32 -5.33 4.18 -6.57
CA PHE A 32 -5.99 4.08 -5.28
C PHE A 32 -4.98 4.44 -4.18
N VAL A 33 -5.30 5.42 -3.34
CA VAL A 33 -4.40 5.90 -2.30
C VAL A 33 -5.04 5.76 -0.93
N LEU A 34 -4.24 5.31 0.04
CA LEU A 34 -4.64 5.21 1.45
C LEU A 34 -3.56 5.87 2.30
N GLY A 35 -3.98 6.69 3.26
CA GLY A 35 -3.10 7.25 4.28
C GLY A 35 -2.82 6.24 5.40
N ASP A 36 -1.66 6.37 6.04
CA ASP A 36 -1.24 5.50 7.14
C ASP A 36 -2.13 5.66 8.38
N ASN A 37 -2.71 6.84 8.57
CA ASN A 37 -3.72 7.14 9.58
C ASN A 37 -5.12 6.79 9.06
N ARG A 38 -5.34 5.48 8.82
CA ARG A 38 -6.48 4.91 8.08
C ARG A 38 -7.83 5.50 8.46
N ASN A 39 -8.12 5.56 9.76
CA ASN A 39 -9.44 5.96 10.26
C ASN A 39 -9.70 7.47 10.18
N ASN A 40 -8.68 8.27 9.90
CA ASN A 40 -8.77 9.74 9.88
C ASN A 40 -8.39 10.36 8.54
N ALA A 41 -7.94 9.57 7.57
CA ALA A 41 -7.55 10.07 6.26
C ALA A 41 -8.79 10.38 5.40
N ASN A 42 -8.68 11.39 4.53
CA ASN A 42 -9.63 11.60 3.44
C ASN A 42 -8.93 11.20 2.15
N ASP A 43 -9.13 9.95 1.75
CA ASP A 43 -8.43 9.30 0.66
C ASP A 43 -9.40 8.36 -0.10
N SER A 44 -8.88 7.46 -0.92
CA SER A 44 -9.68 6.68 -1.86
C SER A 44 -10.74 5.80 -1.23
N HIS A 45 -10.65 5.46 0.07
CA HIS A 45 -11.73 4.71 0.75
C HIS A 45 -13.06 5.47 0.81
N LYS A 46 -13.09 6.76 0.42
CA LYS A 46 -14.31 7.56 0.26
C LYS A 46 -14.95 7.44 -1.13
N GLY A 47 -14.45 6.53 -1.99
CA GLY A 47 -15.03 6.23 -3.30
C GLY A 47 -14.51 7.13 -4.43
N TRP A 48 -13.20 7.40 -4.44
CA TRP A 48 -12.55 8.16 -5.52
C TRP A 48 -11.09 7.76 -5.71
N THR A 49 -10.55 8.03 -6.90
CA THR A 49 -9.18 7.68 -7.30
C THR A 49 -8.39 8.92 -7.73
N VAL A 50 -7.06 8.77 -7.84
CA VAL A 50 -6.14 9.85 -8.23
C VAL A 50 -5.61 9.59 -9.64
N PRO A 51 -5.87 10.49 -10.61
CA PRO A 51 -5.26 10.42 -11.93
C PRO A 51 -3.73 10.53 -11.86
N ARG A 52 -3.02 9.76 -12.68
CA ARG A 52 -1.55 9.73 -12.75
C ARG A 52 -0.95 11.13 -12.91
N GLN A 53 -1.54 11.98 -13.73
CA GLN A 53 -1.04 13.34 -13.98
C GLN A 53 -1.03 14.23 -12.72
N ASN A 54 -1.82 13.88 -11.69
CA ASN A 54 -1.87 14.63 -10.45
C ASN A 54 -0.73 14.24 -9.49
N ILE A 55 0.01 13.16 -9.77
CA ILE A 55 1.15 12.71 -8.96
C ILE A 55 2.41 13.43 -9.42
N ILE A 56 2.85 14.41 -8.63
CA ILE A 56 4.06 15.21 -8.92
C ILE A 56 5.35 14.43 -8.63
N GLY A 57 5.36 13.60 -7.59
CA GLY A 57 6.56 12.88 -7.16
C GLY A 57 6.33 11.92 -6.00
N LYS A 58 7.41 11.30 -5.53
CA LYS A 58 7.41 10.39 -4.37
C LYS A 58 8.17 11.02 -3.22
N ALA A 59 7.66 10.88 -2.00
CA ALA A 59 8.45 11.16 -0.81
C ALA A 59 9.63 10.19 -0.73
N TRP A 60 10.82 10.71 -0.45
CA TRP A 60 12.06 9.91 -0.40
C TRP A 60 12.92 10.22 0.82
N LEU A 61 12.64 11.31 1.55
CA LEU A 61 13.35 11.72 2.76
C LEU A 61 12.34 12.15 3.83
N SER A 62 12.51 11.65 5.05
CA SER A 62 11.88 12.17 6.26
C SER A 62 12.95 12.83 7.12
N PHE A 63 12.70 14.05 7.58
CA PHE A 63 13.64 14.81 8.42
C PHE A 63 13.20 14.88 9.89
N TRP A 64 12.01 14.40 10.24
CA TRP A 64 11.46 14.44 11.58
C TRP A 64 10.75 13.11 11.94
N PRO A 65 10.84 12.63 13.19
CA PRO A 65 11.62 13.21 14.30
C PRO A 65 13.13 13.07 14.08
N PRO A 66 13.99 13.94 14.68
CA PRO A 66 15.40 14.02 14.29
C PRO A 66 16.18 12.72 14.53
N ASN A 67 15.76 11.91 15.50
CA ASN A 67 16.31 10.59 15.79
C ASN A 67 15.90 9.52 14.76
N GLU A 68 14.94 9.82 13.90
CA GLU A 68 14.42 8.94 12.83
C GLU A 68 14.61 9.57 11.45
N TRP A 69 15.43 10.62 11.34
CA TRP A 69 15.74 11.22 10.04
C TRP A 69 16.37 10.17 9.10
N GLY A 70 15.97 10.18 7.84
CA GLY A 70 16.45 9.20 6.88
C GLY A 70 15.59 9.06 5.64
N LEU A 71 15.96 8.09 4.81
CA LEU A 71 15.18 7.77 3.62
C LEU A 71 13.84 7.13 4.03
N VAL A 72 12.78 7.49 3.31
CA VAL A 72 11.48 6.85 3.50
C VAL A 72 11.62 5.35 3.20
N PRO A 73 11.21 4.45 4.13
CA PRO A 73 11.24 3.01 3.88
C PRO A 73 10.51 2.67 2.58
N ARG A 74 11.11 1.78 1.78
CA ARG A 74 10.51 1.32 0.54
C ARG A 74 9.86 -0.04 0.77
N TYR A 75 8.59 -0.14 0.41
CA TYR A 75 7.83 -1.39 0.42
C TYR A 75 7.46 -1.76 -1.03
N PRO A 76 8.40 -2.29 -1.84
CA PRO A 76 8.17 -2.57 -3.25
C PRO A 76 7.09 -3.64 -3.44
N LEU A 77 5.96 -3.24 -4.05
CA LEU A 77 4.80 -4.11 -4.28
C LEU A 77 5.17 -5.41 -5.01
N GLN A 78 6.01 -5.33 -6.05
CA GLN A 78 6.40 -6.50 -6.83
C GLN A 78 7.17 -7.51 -5.99
N GLU A 79 8.04 -7.06 -5.09
CA GLU A 79 8.80 -7.94 -4.21
C GLU A 79 7.90 -8.56 -3.13
N GLN A 80 6.96 -7.78 -2.59
CA GLN A 80 5.96 -8.29 -1.65
C GLN A 80 5.11 -9.38 -2.28
N ILE A 81 4.57 -9.14 -3.49
CA ILE A 81 3.78 -10.13 -4.23
C ILE A 81 4.62 -11.38 -4.54
N ALA A 82 5.84 -11.20 -5.04
CA ALA A 82 6.72 -12.33 -5.36
C ALA A 82 7.07 -13.15 -4.12
N SER A 83 7.31 -12.51 -2.98
CA SER A 83 7.58 -13.16 -1.70
C SER A 83 6.36 -13.95 -1.22
N SER A 84 5.17 -13.35 -1.26
CA SER A 84 3.92 -14.01 -0.87
C SER A 84 3.62 -15.23 -1.74
N ILE A 85 3.77 -15.13 -3.06
CA ILE A 85 3.59 -16.26 -3.98
C ILE A 85 4.60 -17.36 -3.68
N LYS A 86 5.88 -17.03 -3.53
CA LYS A 86 6.94 -18.00 -3.23
C LYS A 86 6.67 -18.75 -1.91
N HIS A 87 6.15 -18.04 -0.90
CA HIS A 87 5.81 -18.65 0.38
C HIS A 87 4.63 -19.63 0.24
N ILE A 88 3.61 -19.25 -0.52
CA ILE A 88 2.45 -20.10 -0.80
C ILE A 88 2.85 -21.35 -1.58
N THR A 89 3.65 -21.21 -2.63
CA THR A 89 4.09 -22.37 -3.45
C THR A 89 4.93 -23.35 -2.64
N ALA A 90 5.83 -22.84 -1.78
CA ALA A 90 6.62 -23.67 -0.87
C ALA A 90 5.75 -24.42 0.15
N LEU A 91 4.70 -23.79 0.68
CA LEU A 91 3.75 -24.42 1.60
C LEU A 91 2.89 -25.50 0.92
N LEU A 92 2.62 -25.34 -0.38
CA LEU A 92 1.85 -26.29 -1.20
C LEU A 92 2.73 -27.38 -1.85
N GLY A 93 4.06 -27.28 -1.73
CA GLY A 93 5.00 -28.24 -2.33
C GLY A 93 5.03 -28.21 -3.86
N VAL A 94 4.77 -27.04 -4.46
CA VAL A 94 4.74 -26.84 -5.92
C VAL A 94 5.90 -25.92 -6.30
N ASP A 95 7.11 -26.48 -6.41
CA ASP A 95 8.31 -25.76 -6.84
C ASP A 95 8.57 -25.87 -8.35
#